data_AF-A0A7C5W6P8-F1
#
_entry.id   AF-A0A7C5W6P8-F1
#
_cell.length_a   1.000
_cell.length_b   1.000
_cell.length_c   1.000
_cell.angle_alpha   90.00
_cell.angle_beta   90.00
_cell.angle_gamma   90.00
#
_symmetry.space_group_name_H-M   'P 1'
#
loop_
_entity.id
_entity.type
_entity.pdbx_description
1 polymer ?
#
loop_
_entity_poly.entity_id
_entity_poly.type
_entity_poly.pdbx_seq_one_letter_code
_entity_poly.pdbx_strand_id
1 'polypeptide(L)'
;PPLRERVEDIPALAGHFLQVYCKKYKMPQKRISPVTFKRLEKHTWPGNIRELQHAIERAVIMSESNILEPHDFFLPQMEDAGGDDMLPANMNLEETEKMLIRKVYDKHGGNISKAAKELGLTRASLYRRIEKYGL
;
A
#
# COMPACT_ATOMS: atom_id res chain seq x y z
N PRO A 1 7.09 12.12 18.97
CA PRO A 1 5.75 12.67 18.65
C PRO A 1 5.08 11.84 17.55
N PRO A 2 3.77 11.59 17.64
CA PRO A 2 3.02 10.87 16.62
C PRO A 2 2.98 11.66 15.30
N LEU A 3 2.91 10.95 14.18
CA LEU A 3 3.01 11.55 12.84
C LEU A 3 1.87 12.57 12.58
N ARG A 4 0.73 12.39 13.24
CA ARG A 4 -0.42 13.32 13.23
C ARG A 4 -0.09 14.73 13.72
N GLU A 5 0.94 14.89 14.55
CA GLU A 5 1.41 16.19 15.08
C GLU A 5 2.57 16.76 14.24
N ARG A 6 3.03 16.02 13.22
CA ARG A 6 4.16 16.37 12.34
C ARG A 6 3.84 16.07 10.87
N VAL A 7 2.64 16.46 10.44
CA VAL A 7 2.18 16.28 9.05
C VAL A 7 3.12 16.96 8.04
N GLU A 8 3.83 17.99 8.46
CA GLU A 8 4.84 18.74 7.70
C GLU A 8 6.04 17.86 7.27
N ASP A 9 6.32 16.79 8.01
CA ASP A 9 7.42 15.85 7.72
C ASP A 9 6.98 14.74 6.75
N ILE A 10 5.68 14.60 6.46
CA ILE A 10 5.14 13.56 5.58
C ILE A 10 5.79 13.60 4.19
N PRO A 11 5.94 14.75 3.51
CA PRO A 11 6.59 14.80 2.20
C PRO A 11 8.04 14.30 2.23
N ALA A 12 8.81 14.70 3.24
CA ALA A 12 10.21 14.33 3.39
C ALA A 12 10.38 12.84 3.72
N LEU A 13 9.60 12.34 4.69
CA LEU A 13 9.56 10.92 5.05
C LEU A 13 9.09 10.07 3.87
N ALA A 14 8.07 10.52 3.15
CA ALA A 14 7.54 9.79 2.03
C ALA A 14 8.55 9.69 0.89
N GLY A 15 9.27 10.77 0.58
CA GLY A 15 10.37 10.78 -0.36
C GLY A 15 11.49 9.82 0.02
N HIS A 16 11.86 9.79 1.32
CA HIS A 16 12.87 8.86 1.83
C HIS A 16 12.46 7.39 1.64
N PHE A 17 11.26 7.01 2.10
CA PHE A 17 10.78 5.63 1.96
C PHE A 17 10.62 5.21 0.49
N LEU A 18 10.12 6.12 -0.36
CA LEU A 18 9.99 5.89 -1.79
C LEU A 18 11.33 5.51 -2.42
N GLN A 19 12.40 6.24 -2.09
CA GLN A 19 13.75 5.95 -2.58
C GLN A 19 14.28 4.61 -2.05
N VAL A 20 14.11 4.34 -0.75
CA VAL A 20 14.54 3.09 -0.10
C VAL A 20 13.88 1.89 -0.77
N TYR A 21 12.56 1.95 -1.01
CA TYR A 21 11.80 0.83 -1.56
C TYR A 21 12.00 0.65 -3.07
N CYS A 22 12.07 1.73 -3.84
CA CYS A 22 12.46 1.63 -5.26
C CYS A 22 13.82 0.94 -5.40
N LYS A 23 14.81 1.28 -4.56
CA LYS A 23 16.13 0.63 -4.56
C LYS A 23 16.06 -0.82 -4.10
N LYS A 24 15.36 -1.11 -2.99
CA LYS A 24 15.19 -2.47 -2.42
C LYS A 24 14.58 -3.44 -3.43
N TYR A 25 13.57 -2.99 -4.18
CA TYR A 25 12.85 -3.81 -5.16
C TYR A 25 13.37 -3.69 -6.60
N LYS A 26 14.50 -3.00 -6.82
CA LYS A 26 15.08 -2.75 -8.14
C LYS A 26 14.06 -2.18 -9.14
N MET A 27 13.19 -1.30 -8.66
CA MET A 27 12.20 -0.61 -9.48
C MET A 27 12.72 0.77 -9.93
N PRO A 28 12.26 1.30 -11.08
CA PRO A 28 12.55 2.67 -11.44
C PRO A 28 12.09 3.63 -10.35
N GLN A 29 12.78 4.76 -10.22
CA GLN A 29 12.41 5.77 -9.24
C GLN A 29 11.01 6.31 -9.54
N LYS A 30 10.09 6.07 -8.61
CA LYS A 30 8.72 6.57 -8.68
C LYS A 30 8.62 7.95 -8.05
N ARG A 31 7.53 8.64 -8.32
CA ARG A 31 7.14 9.93 -7.74
C ARG A 31 5.74 9.81 -7.16
N ILE A 32 5.43 10.59 -6.14
CA ILE A 32 4.07 10.67 -5.58
C ILE A 32 3.39 11.90 -6.19
N SER A 33 2.14 11.76 -6.63
CA SER A 33 1.42 12.90 -7.20
C SER A 33 1.01 13.92 -6.14
N PRO A 34 0.86 15.21 -6.50
CA PRO A 34 0.47 16.26 -5.55
C PRO A 34 -0.88 15.99 -4.87
N VAL A 35 -1.81 15.35 -5.58
CA VAL A 35 -3.13 14.95 -5.03
C VAL A 35 -2.96 13.88 -3.95
N THR A 36 -2.02 12.96 -4.17
CA THR A 36 -1.69 11.91 -3.21
C THR A 36 -1.06 12.47 -1.95
N PHE A 37 -0.13 13.42 -2.06
CA PHE A 37 0.42 14.10 -0.88
C PHE A 37 -0.66 14.74 -0.01
N LYS A 38 -1.61 15.46 -0.62
CA LYS A 38 -2.75 16.02 0.11
C LYS A 38 -3.59 14.97 0.83
N ARG A 39 -3.71 13.75 0.27
CA ARG A 39 -4.43 12.64 0.91
C ARG A 39 -3.61 12.04 2.06
N LEU A 40 -2.30 11.90 1.89
CA LEU A 40 -1.39 11.43 2.93
C LEU A 40 -1.36 12.41 4.12
N GLU A 41 -1.35 13.72 3.86
CA GLU A 41 -1.36 14.76 4.90
C GLU A 41 -2.67 14.80 5.70
N LYS A 42 -3.80 14.51 5.06
CA LYS A 42 -5.11 14.47 5.71
C LYS A 42 -5.37 13.20 6.53
N HIS A 43 -4.57 12.16 6.34
CA HIS A 43 -4.77 10.88 7.02
C HIS A 43 -4.19 10.92 8.45
N THR A 44 -4.91 10.36 9.44
CA THR A 44 -4.55 10.49 10.87
C THR A 44 -3.38 9.60 11.30
N TRP A 45 -2.90 8.70 10.43
CA TRP A 45 -1.78 7.76 10.66
C TRP A 45 -1.74 7.17 12.08
N PRO A 46 -2.78 6.41 12.50
CA PRO A 46 -2.90 5.87 13.87
C PRO A 46 -1.68 5.03 14.33
N GLY A 47 -0.98 4.38 13.41
CA GLY A 47 0.26 3.61 13.63
C GLY A 47 1.56 4.39 13.33
N ASN A 48 1.51 5.72 13.28
CA ASN A 48 2.65 6.63 13.14
C ASN A 48 3.45 6.42 11.83
N ILE A 49 4.77 6.61 11.90
CA ILE A 49 5.70 6.53 10.76
C ILE A 49 5.67 5.15 10.09
N ARG A 50 5.43 4.08 10.85
CA ARG A 50 5.42 2.70 10.32
C ARG A 50 4.28 2.49 9.33
N GLU A 51 3.10 3.05 9.59
CA GLU A 51 2.01 2.95 8.62
C GLU A 51 2.29 3.72 7.32
N LEU A 52 2.85 4.92 7.42
CA LEU A 52 3.27 5.69 6.23
C LEU A 52 4.30 4.90 5.42
N GLN A 53 5.31 4.35 6.11
CA GLN A 53 6.33 3.51 5.53
C GLN A 53 5.71 2.30 4.79
N HIS A 54 4.80 1.57 5.42
CA HIS A 54 4.13 0.42 4.80
C HIS A 54 3.19 0.82 3.66
N ALA A 55 2.49 1.95 3.77
CA ALA A 55 1.63 2.45 2.70
C ALA A 55 2.45 2.79 1.46
N ILE A 56 3.63 3.39 1.63
CA ILE A 56 4.56 3.68 0.53
C ILE A 56 5.20 2.42 -0.02
N GLU A 57 5.64 1.49 0.84
CA GLU A 57 6.17 0.19 0.42
C GLU A 57 5.15 -0.52 -0.49
N ARG A 58 3.89 -0.58 -0.05
CA ARG A 58 2.79 -1.15 -0.83
C ARG A 58 2.58 -0.39 -2.13
N ALA A 59 2.46 0.94 -2.09
CA ALA A 59 2.25 1.73 -3.30
C ALA A 59 3.40 1.53 -4.33
N VAL A 60 4.66 1.42 -3.87
CA VAL A 60 5.81 1.13 -4.73
C VAL A 60 5.69 -0.24 -5.40
N ILE A 61 5.28 -1.27 -4.66
CA ILE A 61 5.16 -2.64 -5.17
C ILE A 61 3.88 -2.82 -6.02
N MET A 62 2.79 -2.11 -5.70
CA MET A 62 1.47 -2.26 -6.32
C MET A 62 1.33 -1.45 -7.60
N SER A 63 1.90 -0.25 -7.64
CA SER A 63 1.78 0.65 -8.78
C SER A 63 2.58 0.15 -9.98
N GLU A 64 1.97 0.21 -11.15
CA GLU A 64 2.69 0.02 -12.42
C GLU A 64 3.27 1.33 -12.94
N SER A 65 2.63 2.45 -12.61
CA SER A 65 3.03 3.79 -13.03
C SER A 65 4.25 4.30 -12.27
N ASN A 66 5.03 5.18 -12.91
CA ASN A 66 6.09 5.93 -12.23
C ASN A 66 5.54 7.03 -11.34
N ILE A 67 4.24 7.32 -11.42
CA ILE A 67 3.53 8.29 -10.59
C ILE A 67 2.55 7.50 -9.72
N LEU A 68 2.73 7.59 -8.40
CA LEU A 68 1.84 7.03 -7.40
C LEU A 68 0.66 7.98 -7.18
N GLU A 69 -0.52 7.43 -7.35
CA GLU A 69 -1.81 8.09 -7.27
C GLU A 69 -2.53 7.72 -5.97
N PRO A 70 -3.60 8.46 -5.58
CA PRO A 70 -4.27 8.23 -4.30
C PRO A 70 -4.87 6.84 -4.14
N HIS A 71 -5.13 6.13 -5.25
CA HIS A 71 -5.67 4.77 -5.26
C HIS A 71 -4.60 3.69 -5.05
N ASP A 72 -3.31 4.01 -5.25
CA ASP A 72 -2.21 3.08 -4.95
C ASP A 72 -1.99 2.92 -3.44
N PHE A 73 -2.48 3.89 -2.67
CA PHE A 73 -2.45 3.90 -1.22
C PHE A 73 -3.83 3.46 -0.74
N PHE A 74 -3.96 2.16 -0.42
CA PHE A 74 -5.14 1.50 0.16
C PHE A 74 -5.40 2.02 1.58
N LEU A 75 -5.68 3.31 1.69
CA LEU A 75 -6.03 4.03 2.89
C LEU A 75 -7.56 4.04 3.01
N PRO A 76 -8.13 3.73 4.19
CA PRO A 76 -9.56 3.82 4.40
C PRO A 76 -10.04 5.21 3.98
N GLN A 77 -11.13 5.23 3.21
CA GLN A 77 -11.77 6.48 2.83
C GLN A 77 -12.27 7.12 4.12
N MET A 78 -11.81 8.34 4.40
CA MET A 78 -12.41 9.17 5.46
C MET A 78 -13.79 9.61 4.97
N GLU A 79 -14.73 8.68 4.98
CA GLU A 79 -16.15 8.99 5.10
C GLU A 79 -16.49 8.82 6.58
N ASP A 80 -16.99 9.91 7.14
CA ASP A 80 -17.58 10.14 8.46
C ASP A 80 -17.40 9.12 9.60
N ALA A 81 -17.13 9.71 10.76
CA ALA A 81 -17.21 9.12 12.09
C ALA A 81 -18.27 8.01 12.23
N GLY A 82 -17.81 6.80 12.59
CA GLY A 82 -18.67 5.75 13.15
C GLY A 82 -18.60 4.44 12.38
N GLY A 83 -17.60 3.61 12.69
CA GLY A 83 -17.53 2.25 12.17
C GLY A 83 -16.30 1.53 12.69
N ASP A 84 -16.53 0.65 13.65
CA ASP A 84 -15.59 -0.32 14.18
C ASP A 84 -15.02 -1.18 13.04
N ASP A 85 -13.74 -0.98 12.72
CA ASP A 85 -12.94 -2.02 12.06
C ASP A 85 -11.50 -1.89 12.56
N MET A 86 -11.31 -2.29 13.81
CA MET A 86 -9.97 -2.57 14.34
C MET A 86 -9.39 -3.76 13.55
N LEU A 87 -8.71 -3.47 12.44
CA LEU A 87 -7.72 -4.41 11.92
C LEU A 87 -6.63 -4.55 13.00
N PRO A 88 -6.43 -5.74 13.59
CA PRO A 88 -5.52 -5.91 14.71
C PRO A 88 -4.09 -5.55 14.30
N ALA A 89 -3.54 -4.55 15.00
CA ALA A 89 -2.29 -3.85 14.68
C ALA A 89 -0.99 -4.69 14.79
N ASN A 90 -1.06 -6.02 14.82
CA ASN A 90 0.09 -6.90 15.09
C ASN A 90 0.17 -8.22 14.30
N MET A 91 -0.62 -8.42 13.23
CA MET A 91 -0.30 -9.50 12.29
C MET A 91 0.73 -9.01 11.27
N ASN A 92 1.80 -9.78 11.05
CA ASN A 92 2.80 -9.51 10.01
C ASN A 92 2.08 -9.18 8.70
N LEU A 93 2.15 -7.93 8.25
CA LEU A 93 1.44 -7.43 7.08
C LEU A 93 1.75 -8.22 5.80
N GLU A 94 2.92 -8.86 5.75
CA GLU A 94 3.30 -9.78 4.67
C GLU A 94 2.45 -11.07 4.70
N GLU A 95 2.10 -11.55 5.88
CA GLU A 95 1.24 -12.70 6.11
C GLU A 95 -0.22 -12.36 5.82
N THR A 96 -0.67 -11.15 6.18
CA THR A 96 -1.99 -10.63 5.80
C THR A 96 -2.11 -10.46 4.29
N GLU A 97 -1.08 -9.90 3.61
CA GLU A 97 -1.05 -9.79 2.16
C GLU A 97 -1.08 -11.17 1.50
N LYS A 98 -0.25 -12.11 1.98
CA LYS A 98 -0.22 -13.49 1.48
C LYS A 98 -1.58 -14.18 1.64
N MET A 99 -2.22 -14.05 2.80
CA MET A 99 -3.56 -14.60 3.03
C MET A 99 -4.61 -13.98 2.10
N LEU A 100 -4.57 -12.66 1.91
CA LEU A 100 -5.53 -11.96 1.05
C LEU A 100 -5.37 -12.38 -0.42
N ILE A 101 -4.13 -12.41 -0.91
CA ILE A 101 -3.79 -12.88 -2.26
C ILE A 101 -4.24 -14.32 -2.42
N ARG A 102 -3.93 -15.20 -1.47
CA ARG A 102 -4.30 -16.61 -1.53
C ARG A 102 -5.81 -16.79 -1.57
N LYS A 103 -6.54 -16.11 -0.68
CA LYS A 103 -8.00 -16.18 -0.59
C LYS A 103 -8.67 -15.75 -1.89
N VAL A 104 -8.22 -14.64 -2.48
CA VAL A 104 -8.81 -14.13 -3.73
C VAL A 104 -8.37 -14.98 -4.93
N TYR A 105 -7.13 -15.46 -4.95
CA TYR A 105 -6.63 -16.37 -5.99
C TYR A 105 -7.41 -17.70 -6.01
N ASP A 106 -7.59 -18.33 -4.84
CA ASP A 106 -8.38 -19.56 -4.69
C ASP A 106 -9.86 -19.33 -5.02
N LYS A 107 -10.44 -18.20 -4.56
CA LYS A 107 -11.84 -17.82 -4.87
C LYS A 107 -12.10 -17.71 -6.38
N HIS A 108 -11.12 -17.26 -7.16
CA HIS A 108 -11.21 -17.17 -8.62
C HIS A 108 -10.67 -18.40 -9.35
N GLY A 109 -10.42 -19.51 -8.64
CA GLY A 109 -9.94 -20.76 -9.23
C GLY A 109 -8.59 -20.62 -9.93
N GLY A 110 -7.71 -19.77 -9.40
CA GLY A 110 -6.40 -19.48 -9.97
C GLY A 110 -6.40 -18.50 -11.14
N ASN A 111 -7.54 -17.85 -11.44
CA ASN A 111 -7.60 -16.84 -12.49
C ASN A 111 -6.97 -15.52 -12.03
N ILE A 112 -5.67 -15.37 -12.35
CA ILE A 112 -4.85 -14.21 -11.99
C ILE A 112 -5.49 -12.90 -12.46
N SER A 113 -6.09 -12.84 -13.65
CA SER A 113 -6.69 -11.59 -14.15
C SER A 113 -7.90 -11.15 -13.33
N LYS A 114 -8.76 -12.10 -12.93
CA LYS A 114 -9.93 -11.79 -12.08
C LYS A 114 -9.52 -11.48 -10.65
N ALA A 115 -8.59 -12.26 -10.11
CA ALA A 115 -8.06 -12.03 -8.77
C ALA A 115 -7.34 -10.67 -8.66
N ALA A 116 -6.57 -10.31 -9.69
CA ALA A 116 -5.90 -9.02 -9.75
C ALA A 116 -6.93 -7.88 -9.78
N LYS A 117 -7.96 -8.00 -10.64
CA LYS A 117 -9.03 -7.02 -10.73
C LYS A 117 -9.79 -6.82 -9.41
N GLU A 118 -10.08 -7.90 -8.67
CA GLU A 118 -10.74 -7.81 -7.35
C GLU A 118 -9.82 -7.17 -6.29
N LEU A 119 -8.52 -7.41 -6.38
CA LEU A 119 -7.51 -6.82 -5.49
C LEU A 119 -7.10 -5.39 -5.89
N GLY A 120 -7.67 -4.82 -6.96
CA GLY A 120 -7.22 -3.53 -7.51
C GLY A 120 -5.78 -3.57 -8.05
N LEU A 121 -5.30 -4.76 -8.38
CA LEU A 121 -3.98 -5.04 -8.91
C LEU A 121 -4.04 -5.27 -10.41
N THR A 122 -2.89 -5.13 -11.04
CA THR A 122 -2.69 -5.58 -12.41
C THR A 122 -2.23 -7.03 -12.43
N ARG A 123 -2.42 -7.69 -13.56
CA ARG A 123 -2.07 -9.10 -13.73
C ARG A 123 -0.59 -9.35 -13.43
N ALA A 124 0.30 -8.48 -13.90
CA ALA A 124 1.74 -8.59 -13.69
C ALA A 124 2.12 -8.41 -12.21
N SER A 125 1.49 -7.46 -11.53
CA SER A 125 1.71 -7.21 -10.10
C SER A 125 1.23 -8.36 -9.22
N LEU A 126 0.12 -9.01 -9.56
CA LEU A 126 -0.33 -10.21 -8.84
C LEU A 126 0.58 -11.41 -9.12
N TYR A 127 1.00 -11.61 -10.37
CA TYR A 127 1.89 -12.72 -10.75
C TYR A 127 3.22 -12.69 -9.98
N ARG A 128 3.88 -11.53 -9.91
CA ARG A 128 5.14 -11.36 -9.14
C ARG A 128 4.99 -11.68 -7.66
N ARG A 129 3.82 -11.42 -7.06
CA ARG A 129 3.54 -11.72 -5.65
C ARG A 129 3.28 -13.20 -5.42
N ILE A 130 2.58 -13.86 -6.35
CA ILE A 130 2.40 -15.30 -6.34
C ILE A 130 3.77 -15.99 -6.39
N GLU A 131 4.67 -15.52 -7.28
CA GLU A 131 6.07 -16.00 -7.32
C GLU A 131 6.83 -15.71 -6.01
N LYS A 132 6.74 -14.48 -5.47
CA LYS A 132 7.40 -14.09 -4.21
C LYS A 132 6.96 -14.98 -3.04
N TYR A 133 5.68 -15.36 -2.98
CA TYR A 133 5.10 -16.08 -1.85
C TYR A 133 4.98 -17.61 -2.07
N GLY A 134 5.37 -18.09 -3.25
CA GLY A 134 5.32 -19.51 -3.62
C GLY A 134 3.90 -20.09 -3.63
N LEU A 135 2.94 -19.30 -4.13
CA LEU A 135 1.51 -19.67 -4.14
C LEU A 135 1.07 -20.38 -5.42
#